data_AF-A0A8H5ZVJ2-F1
#
_entry.id   AF-A0A8H5ZVJ2-F1
#
_cell.length_a   1.000
_cell.length_b   1.000
_cell.length_c   1.000
_cell.angle_alpha   90.00
_cell.angle_beta   90.00
_cell.angle_gamma   90.00
#
_symmetry.space_group_name_H-M   'P 1'
#
loop_
_entity.id
_entity.type
_entity.pdbx_description
1 polymer ?
#
loop_
_entity_poly.entity_id
_entity_poly.type
_entity_poly.pdbx_seq_one_letter_code
_entity_poly.pdbx_strand_id
1 'polypeptide(L)'
;DYGVCTAAYAVTYTGAQKILATLSMSPLNEPVDLAYGNMCKKGDGITFRCIAPYPQIISSWRPAGPSYKDSDITAGGKDWHEAWSKGIVYSTMLNIRRLISGEKTVVAQWEDISPHEIDPLEIEMVS
;
A
#
# COMPACT_ATOMS: atom_id res chain seq x y z
N ASP A 1 14.08 -4.48 -8.52
CA ASP A 1 13.16 -4.80 -7.41
C ASP A 1 11.71 -4.78 -7.87
N TYR A 2 10.86 -5.51 -7.15
CA TYR A 2 9.43 -5.62 -7.36
C TYR A 2 8.74 -5.26 -6.04
N GLY A 3 7.59 -4.60 -6.10
CA GLY A 3 6.85 -4.18 -4.90
C GLY A 3 6.40 -5.38 -4.08
N VAL A 4 6.78 -5.41 -2.80
CA VAL A 4 6.27 -6.33 -1.78
C VAL A 4 5.45 -5.54 -0.75
N CYS A 5 4.59 -6.19 0.02
CA CYS A 5 3.67 -5.54 0.95
C CYS A 5 2.62 -4.64 0.27
N THR A 6 2.24 -4.96 -0.97
CA THR A 6 1.24 -4.21 -1.72
C THR A 6 -0.15 -4.42 -1.11
N ALA A 7 -0.78 -3.35 -0.62
CA ALA A 7 -2.11 -3.45 0.00
C ALA A 7 -3.25 -3.59 -1.01
N ALA A 8 -3.04 -3.23 -2.29
CA ALA A 8 -4.05 -3.33 -3.33
C ALA A 8 -3.45 -3.46 -4.74
N TYR A 9 -4.17 -4.15 -5.64
CA TYR A 9 -3.85 -4.24 -7.07
C TYR A 9 -5.06 -3.86 -7.91
N ALA A 10 -4.83 -3.09 -8.97
CA ALA A 10 -5.76 -2.94 -10.07
C ALA A 10 -5.36 -3.90 -11.19
N VAL A 11 -6.29 -4.76 -11.61
CA VAL A 11 -6.04 -5.77 -12.64
C VAL A 11 -7.04 -5.62 -13.77
N THR A 12 -6.58 -5.73 -15.01
CA THR A 12 -7.47 -5.85 -16.16
C THR A 12 -8.13 -7.23 -16.15
N TYR A 13 -9.23 -7.40 -16.89
CA TYR A 13 -9.88 -8.71 -17.02
C TYR A 13 -8.91 -9.82 -17.48
N THR A 14 -8.12 -9.54 -18.52
CA THR A 14 -7.08 -10.47 -18.99
C THR A 14 -5.97 -10.67 -17.95
N GLY A 15 -5.60 -9.62 -17.20
CA GLY A 15 -4.68 -9.73 -16.08
C GLY A 15 -5.17 -10.70 -15.00
N ALA A 16 -6.46 -10.62 -14.64
CA ALA A 16 -7.08 -11.53 -13.68
C ALA A 16 -7.08 -12.99 -14.17
N GLN A 17 -7.40 -13.24 -15.45
CA GLN A 17 -7.32 -14.58 -16.03
C GLN A 17 -5.90 -15.16 -15.97
N LYS A 18 -4.90 -14.33 -16.29
CA LYS A 18 -3.49 -14.70 -16.19
C LYS A 18 -3.08 -15.03 -14.75
N ILE A 19 -3.49 -14.20 -13.78
CA ILE A 19 -3.24 -14.45 -12.36
C ILE A 19 -3.82 -15.80 -11.94
N LEU A 20 -5.10 -16.05 -12.25
CA LEU A 20 -5.75 -17.32 -11.91
C LEU A 20 -5.05 -18.52 -12.55
N ALA A 21 -4.64 -18.41 -13.82
CA ALA A 21 -3.88 -19.46 -14.50
C ALA A 21 -2.54 -19.73 -13.80
N THR A 22 -1.77 -18.68 -13.47
CA THR A 22 -0.48 -18.83 -12.79
C THR A 22 -0.65 -19.43 -11.39
N LEU A 23 -1.57 -18.91 -10.58
CA LEU A 23 -1.85 -19.42 -9.24
C LEU A 23 -2.38 -20.86 -9.22
N SER A 24 -3.05 -21.30 -10.30
CA SER A 24 -3.56 -22.68 -10.42
C SER A 24 -2.46 -23.68 -10.81
N MET A 25 -1.38 -23.22 -11.46
CA MET A 25 -0.28 -24.06 -11.92
C MET A 25 0.92 -24.08 -10.96
N SER A 26 1.05 -23.07 -10.10
CA SER A 26 2.14 -22.96 -9.12
C SER A 26 1.63 -23.23 -7.71
N PRO A 27 2.33 -24.05 -6.88
CA PRO A 27 1.95 -24.25 -5.50
C PRO A 27 2.00 -22.92 -4.74
N LEU A 28 0.88 -22.57 -4.09
CA LEU A 28 0.70 -21.35 -3.27
C LEU A 28 1.43 -21.47 -1.93
N ASN A 29 2.76 -21.61 -1.98
CA ASN A 29 3.59 -21.76 -0.78
C ASN A 29 4.07 -20.40 -0.22
N GLU A 30 3.69 -19.30 -0.86
CA GLU A 30 4.04 -17.94 -0.44
C GLU A 30 2.80 -17.04 -0.27
N PRO A 31 2.87 -16.00 0.57
CA PRO A 31 1.88 -14.94 0.64
C PRO A 31 1.50 -14.38 -0.74
N VAL A 32 0.22 -14.03 -0.91
CA VAL A 32 -0.36 -13.63 -2.20
C VAL A 32 0.32 -12.40 -2.81
N ASP A 33 0.76 -11.44 -1.99
CA ASP A 33 1.46 -10.24 -2.42
C ASP A 33 2.86 -10.54 -2.95
N LEU A 34 3.55 -11.53 -2.37
CA LEU A 34 4.82 -12.05 -2.90
C LEU A 34 4.60 -12.77 -4.23
N ALA A 35 3.56 -13.60 -4.34
CA ALA A 35 3.22 -14.27 -5.59
C ALA A 35 2.93 -13.27 -6.72
N TYR A 36 2.15 -12.22 -6.46
CA TYR A 36 1.87 -11.18 -7.44
C TYR A 36 3.12 -10.36 -7.79
N GLY A 37 3.95 -10.04 -6.81
CA GLY A 37 5.25 -9.42 -7.03
C GLY A 37 6.16 -10.25 -7.93
N ASN A 38 6.21 -11.57 -7.72
CA ASN A 38 6.96 -12.50 -8.55
C ASN A 38 6.43 -12.58 -10.00
N MET A 39 5.11 -12.51 -10.21
CA MET A 39 4.51 -12.41 -11.55
C MET A 39 4.95 -11.16 -12.32
N CYS A 40 5.31 -10.08 -11.61
CA CYS A 40 5.81 -8.85 -12.19
C CYS A 40 7.30 -8.90 -12.56
N LYS A 41 8.04 -9.91 -12.11
CA LYS A 41 9.42 -10.12 -12.58
C LYS A 41 9.40 -10.60 -14.03
N LYS A 42 10.35 -10.09 -14.83
CA LYS A 42 10.65 -10.72 -16.12
C LYS A 42 11.19 -12.14 -15.87
N GLY A 43 10.50 -13.15 -16.40
CA GLY A 43 10.88 -14.56 -16.28
C GLY A 43 10.11 -15.44 -17.27
N ASP A 44 10.41 -16.74 -17.23
CA ASP A 44 9.81 -17.74 -18.12
C ASP A 44 8.38 -18.08 -17.65
N GLY A 45 7.37 -17.61 -18.39
CA GLY A 45 5.97 -17.82 -18.07
C GLY A 45 5.03 -16.79 -18.67
N ILE A 46 3.84 -16.64 -18.07
CA ILE A 46 2.85 -15.65 -18.48
C ILE A 46 3.35 -14.24 -18.17
N THR A 47 3.58 -13.42 -19.20
CA THR A 47 4.07 -12.05 -19.01
C THR A 47 2.98 -11.11 -18.50
N PHE A 48 3.32 -10.35 -17.46
CA PHE A 48 2.53 -9.24 -16.94
C PHE A 48 3.20 -7.90 -17.23
N ARG A 49 2.37 -6.88 -17.50
CA ARG A 49 2.80 -5.47 -17.45
C ARG A 49 2.36 -4.92 -16.10
N CYS A 50 3.33 -4.71 -15.23
CA CYS A 50 3.08 -4.14 -13.90
C CYS A 50 3.50 -2.67 -13.87
N ILE A 51 2.67 -1.85 -13.24
CA ILE A 51 2.88 -0.42 -13.04
C ILE A 51 2.59 -0.17 -11.56
N ALA A 52 3.46 0.59 -10.89
CA ALA A 52 3.29 0.95 -9.50
C ALA A 52 3.71 2.41 -9.31
N PRO A 53 2.91 3.23 -8.61
CA PRO A 53 3.32 4.59 -8.28
C PRO A 53 4.41 4.57 -7.20
N TYR A 54 5.27 5.58 -7.21
CA TYR A 54 6.13 5.91 -6.09
C TYR A 54 5.87 7.37 -5.66
N PRO A 55 5.52 7.63 -4.38
CA PRO A 55 5.33 6.67 -3.29
C PRO A 55 4.02 5.87 -3.41
N GLN A 56 3.84 4.84 -2.56
CA GLN A 56 2.60 4.06 -2.52
C GLN A 56 1.41 4.90 -2.07
N ILE A 57 0.23 4.63 -2.65
CA ILE A 57 -1.01 5.39 -2.41
C ILE A 57 -2.07 4.63 -1.61
N ILE A 58 -1.94 3.30 -1.50
CA ILE A 58 -2.84 2.44 -0.71
C ILE A 58 -1.99 1.61 0.24
N SER A 59 -2.37 1.58 1.51
CA SER A 59 -1.63 0.88 2.57
C SER A 59 -2.52 0.61 3.79
N SER A 60 -1.98 -0.15 4.73
CA SER A 60 -2.59 -0.44 6.01
C SER A 60 -2.46 0.75 6.98
N TRP A 61 -3.57 1.08 7.65
CA TRP A 61 -3.61 1.99 8.79
C TRP A 61 -3.60 1.25 10.12
N ARG A 62 -3.05 1.89 11.15
CA ARG A 62 -3.01 1.44 12.54
C ARG A 62 -3.59 2.52 13.47
N PRO A 63 -4.59 2.18 14.31
CA PRO A 63 -5.09 3.12 15.32
C PRO A 63 -4.02 3.41 16.37
N ALA A 64 -4.16 4.53 17.07
CA ALA A 64 -3.37 4.75 18.29
C ALA A 64 -3.73 3.69 19.32
N GLY A 65 -2.72 3.06 19.91
CA GLY A 65 -2.95 1.92 20.79
C GLY A 65 -1.71 1.09 21.11
N PRO A 66 -1.90 -0.03 21.83
CA PRO A 66 -0.85 -1.02 22.02
C PRO A 66 -0.59 -1.79 20.73
N SER A 67 0.67 -1.95 20.36
CA SER A 67 1.07 -2.61 19.09
C SER A 67 0.64 -4.08 18.96
N TYR A 68 0.33 -4.79 20.05
CA TYR A 68 -0.26 -6.15 19.97
C TYR A 68 -1.62 -6.18 19.26
N LYS A 69 -2.28 -5.04 19.07
CA LYS A 69 -3.55 -4.92 18.33
C LYS A 69 -3.36 -4.64 16.83
N ASP A 70 -2.14 -4.41 16.37
CA ASP A 70 -1.86 -4.00 15.00
C ASP A 70 -1.97 -5.12 13.96
N SER A 71 -1.81 -6.37 14.40
CA SER A 71 -1.71 -7.53 13.52
C SER A 71 -2.13 -8.79 14.27
N ASP A 72 -2.89 -9.65 13.61
CA ASP A 72 -3.30 -10.97 14.10
C ASP A 72 -2.27 -12.07 13.80
N ILE A 73 -1.31 -11.81 12.91
CA ILE A 73 -0.26 -12.77 12.50
C ILE A 73 1.12 -12.50 13.12
N THR A 74 1.33 -11.33 13.72
CA THR A 74 2.61 -10.96 14.37
C THR A 74 2.37 -10.51 15.80
N ALA A 75 3.14 -11.06 16.75
CA ALA A 75 3.08 -10.64 18.13
C ALA A 75 3.67 -9.22 18.29
N GLY A 76 2.81 -8.25 18.60
CA GLY A 76 3.22 -6.92 19.04
C GLY A 76 3.43 -6.84 20.55
N GLY A 77 3.86 -5.68 21.03
CA GLY A 77 4.08 -5.39 22.44
C GLY A 77 2.91 -4.68 23.11
N LYS A 78 3.07 -4.39 24.41
CA LYS A 78 2.16 -3.50 25.16
C LYS A 78 2.48 -2.01 24.94
N ASP A 79 3.55 -1.72 24.21
CA ASP A 79 3.99 -0.36 23.93
C ASP A 79 2.93 0.39 23.14
N TRP A 80 2.62 1.59 23.63
CA TRP A 80 1.68 2.49 23.01
C TRP A 80 2.35 3.26 21.88
N HIS A 81 1.63 3.44 20.77
CA HIS A 81 2.03 4.31 19.69
C HIS A 81 0.85 5.17 19.21
N GLU A 82 1.18 6.29 18.58
CA GLU A 82 0.20 7.12 17.87
C GLU A 82 -0.35 6.42 16.63
N ALA A 83 -1.45 6.93 16.08
CA ALA A 83 -2.00 6.39 14.85
C ALA A 83 -1.05 6.65 13.67
N TRP A 84 -0.92 5.67 12.78
CA TRP A 84 -0.04 5.79 11.61
C TRP A 84 -0.51 4.94 10.42
N SER A 85 0.00 5.25 9.24
CA SER A 85 -0.18 4.48 8.00
C SER A 85 1.18 4.06 7.47
N LYS A 86 1.27 2.79 7.05
CA LYS A 86 2.54 2.20 6.63
C LYS A 86 2.99 2.76 5.28
N GLY A 87 4.05 3.55 5.29
CA GLY A 87 4.71 4.09 4.09
C GLY A 87 3.81 4.92 3.16
N ILE A 88 2.69 5.44 3.66
CA ILE A 88 1.93 6.52 3.01
C ILE A 88 2.38 7.83 3.65
N VAL A 89 2.80 8.78 2.82
CA VAL A 89 3.25 10.10 3.26
C VAL A 89 2.06 10.95 3.75
N TYR A 90 1.01 11.06 2.93
CA TYR A 90 -0.18 11.85 3.23
C TYR A 90 -1.38 10.92 3.43
N SER A 91 -1.58 10.45 4.66
CA SER A 91 -2.63 9.47 4.96
C SER A 91 -4.01 10.12 5.01
N THR A 92 -4.96 9.59 4.23
CA THR A 92 -6.38 9.97 4.31
C THR A 92 -6.94 9.76 5.73
N MET A 93 -6.57 8.67 6.39
CA MET A 93 -7.06 8.35 7.74
C MET A 93 -6.51 9.31 8.80
N LEU A 94 -5.26 9.75 8.68
CA LEU A 94 -4.70 10.76 9.58
C LEU A 94 -5.27 12.16 9.31
N ASN A 95 -5.60 12.45 8.06
CA ASN A 95 -6.19 13.72 7.65
C ASN A 95 -7.73 13.72 7.67
N ILE A 96 -8.38 12.64 8.13
CA ILE A 96 -9.83 12.45 7.98
C ILE A 96 -10.64 13.59 8.60
N ARG A 97 -10.19 14.13 9.73
CA ARG A 97 -10.85 15.27 10.39
C ARG A 97 -10.75 16.55 9.57
N ARG A 98 -9.59 16.82 8.95
CA ARG A 98 -9.38 17.97 8.06
C ARG A 98 -10.30 17.86 6.85
N LEU A 99 -10.26 16.70 6.18
CA LEU A 99 -11.05 16.43 4.98
C LEU A 99 -12.56 16.55 5.23
N ILE A 100 -13.07 15.98 6.34
CA ILE A 100 -14.49 16.09 6.70
C ILE A 100 -14.88 17.54 7.06
N SER A 101 -13.93 18.33 7.57
CA SER A 101 -14.14 19.75 7.88
C SER A 101 -14.11 20.66 6.64
N GLY A 102 -13.87 20.10 5.44
CA GLY A 102 -13.82 20.84 4.19
C GLY A 102 -12.46 21.46 3.87
N GLU A 103 -11.42 21.13 4.64
CA GLU A 103 -10.06 21.54 4.30
C GLU A 103 -9.63 20.91 2.98
N LYS A 104 -8.98 21.71 2.14
CA LYS A 104 -8.49 21.25 0.82
C LYS A 104 -7.15 20.53 0.91
N THR A 105 -6.41 20.77 1.98
CA THR A 105 -5.03 20.30 2.12
C THR A 105 -4.90 19.15 3.11
N VAL A 106 -3.86 18.34 2.89
CA VAL A 106 -3.46 17.21 3.73
C VAL A 106 -2.03 17.40 4.22
N VAL A 107 -1.77 16.99 5.46
CA VAL A 107 -0.45 17.04 6.09
C VAL A 107 0.23 15.69 6.06
N ALA A 108 1.55 15.74 5.86
CA ALA A 108 2.42 14.59 5.90
C ALA A 108 2.50 14.00 7.31
N GLN A 109 2.56 12.67 7.40
CA GLN A 109 2.69 11.96 8.67
C GLN A 109 4.04 12.22 9.37
N TRP A 110 5.09 12.50 8.61
CA TRP A 110 6.43 12.76 9.14
C TRP A 110 6.82 14.23 8.94
N GLU A 111 7.47 14.80 9.95
CA GLU A 111 7.84 16.23 9.98
C GLU A 111 8.94 16.61 8.98
N ASP A 112 9.77 15.64 8.58
CA ASP A 112 10.90 15.83 7.66
C ASP A 112 10.49 15.82 6.18
N ILE A 113 9.21 15.60 5.90
CA ILE A 113 8.68 15.63 4.53
C ILE A 113 8.48 17.06 4.07
N SER A 114 9.06 17.37 2.89
CA SER A 114 8.85 18.64 2.19
C SER A 114 8.25 18.39 0.80
N PRO A 115 7.14 19.05 0.44
CA PRO A 115 6.32 19.93 1.29
C PRO A 115 5.67 19.17 2.46
N HIS A 116 5.41 19.83 3.60
CA HIS A 116 4.75 19.17 4.73
C HIS A 116 3.22 19.14 4.59
N GLU A 117 2.66 20.06 3.82
CA GLU A 117 1.23 20.19 3.54
C GLU A 117 1.02 20.41 2.05
N ILE A 118 0.03 19.72 1.47
CA ILE A 118 -0.26 19.78 0.02
C ILE A 118 -1.76 19.79 -0.25
N ASP A 119 -2.16 20.34 -1.40
CA ASP A 119 -3.46 20.07 -2.02
C ASP A 119 -3.34 18.81 -2.89
N PRO A 120 -4.04 17.70 -2.57
CA PRO A 120 -3.94 16.46 -3.32
C PRO A 120 -4.47 16.56 -4.76
N LEU A 121 -5.24 17.60 -5.10
CA LEU A 121 -5.73 17.84 -6.47
C LEU A 121 -4.69 18.52 -7.37
N GLU A 122 -3.62 19.06 -6.79
CA GLU A 122 -2.54 19.75 -7.52
C GLU A 122 -1.29 18.87 -7.71
N ILE A 123 -1.32 17.61 -7.27
CA ILE A 123 -0.19 16.67 -7.40
C ILE A 123 -0.23 15.97 -8.77
N GLU A 124 0.90 15.99 -9.48
CA GLU A 124 1.14 15.09 -10.61
C GLU A 124 1.72 13.75 -10.13
N MET A 125 1.01 12.65 -10.41
CA MET A 125 1.54 11.30 -10.18
C MET A 125 2.49 10.91 -11.32
N VAL A 126 3.73 10.57 -10.99
CA VAL A 126 4.69 10.00 -11.94
C VAL A 126 4.62 8.48 -11.84
N SER A 127 4.32 7.80 -12.95
CA SER A 127 4.20 6.33 -13.06
C SER A 127 5.31 5.70 -13.88
#